data_AF-A0AB36DZT4-F1
#
_entry.id   AF-A0AB36DZT4-F1
#
_cell.length_a   1.000
_cell.length_b   1.000
_cell.length_c   1.000
_cell.angle_alpha   90.00
_cell.angle_beta   90.00
_cell.angle_gamma   90.00
#
_symmetry.space_group_name_H-M   'P 1'
#
loop_
_entity.id
_entity.type
_entity.pdbx_description
1 polymer ?
#
loop_
_entity_poly.entity_id
_entity_poly.type
_entity_poly.pdbx_seq_one_letter_code
_entity_poly.pdbx_strand_id
1 'polypeptide(L)' 'MRGQLTEELKAKSLELLGYEINQTELRLLPYLLHCLLNKLAIDYAKVNRAELDILNKWIDMEFIHLHHTGGHGE' A
#
# COMPACT_ATOMS: atom_id res chain seq x y z
N MET A 1 7.74 15.56 12.95
CA MET A 1 6.81 14.44 13.28
C MET A 1 6.93 13.38 12.20
N ARG A 2 6.99 12.08 12.54
CA ARG A 2 7.09 11.00 11.53
C ARG A 2 5.73 10.79 10.84
N GLY A 3 5.71 10.54 9.53
CA GLY A 3 4.47 10.32 8.76
C GLY A 3 3.68 11.59 8.42
N GLN A 4 4.36 12.74 8.36
CA GLN A 4 3.77 14.00 7.91
C GLN A 4 3.93 14.13 6.40
N LEU A 5 2.82 14.41 5.71
CA LEU A 5 2.80 14.60 4.26
C LEU A 5 3.43 15.97 3.96
N THR A 6 4.68 16.00 3.51
CA THR A 6 5.38 17.24 3.12
C THR A 6 5.08 17.58 1.66
N GLU A 7 5.23 18.85 1.29
CA GLU A 7 5.06 19.30 -0.11
C GLU A 7 6.04 18.59 -1.05
N GLU A 8 7.27 18.35 -0.60
CA GLU A 8 8.25 17.58 -1.38
C GLU A 8 7.78 16.14 -1.64
N LEU A 9 7.15 15.51 -0.64
CA LEU A 9 6.63 14.16 -0.80
C LEU A 9 5.43 14.12 -1.76
N LYS A 10 4.57 15.14 -1.72
CA LYS A 10 3.47 15.30 -2.67
C LYS A 10 4.00 15.47 -4.10
N ALA A 11 5.00 16.32 -4.28
CA ALA A 11 5.65 16.53 -5.58
C ALA A 11 6.27 15.23 -6.12
N LYS A 12 6.99 14.48 -5.26
CA LYS A 12 7.53 13.17 -5.64
C LYS A 12 6.45 12.15 -5.96
N SER A 13 5.35 12.12 -5.22
CA SER A 13 4.24 11.22 -5.55
C SER A 13 3.60 11.57 -6.88
N LEU A 14 3.47 12.86 -7.20
CA LEU A 14 2.93 13.29 -8.48
C LEU A 14 3.86 12.87 -9.64
N GLU A 15 5.18 13.02 -9.47
CA GLU A 15 6.18 12.61 -10.46
C GLU A 15 6.22 11.09 -10.67
N LEU A 16 6.19 10.31 -9.59
CA LEU A 16 6.38 8.85 -9.65
C LEU A 16 5.09 8.07 -9.90
N LEU A 17 3.98 8.52 -9.31
CA LEU A 17 2.70 7.81 -9.28
C LEU A 17 1.63 8.50 -10.15
N GLY A 18 1.88 9.72 -10.63
CA GLY A 18 0.91 10.49 -11.42
C GLY A 18 -0.22 11.12 -10.61
N TYR A 19 -0.21 11.03 -9.27
CA TYR A 19 -1.16 11.69 -8.38
C TYR A 19 -0.54 12.02 -7.02
N GLU A 20 -1.13 12.96 -6.29
CA GLU A 20 -0.71 13.28 -4.93
C GLU A 20 -1.20 12.22 -3.93
N ILE A 21 -0.27 11.58 -3.22
CA ILE A 21 -0.64 10.61 -2.18
C ILE A 21 -1.20 11.31 -0.95
N ASN A 22 -2.13 10.63 -0.28
CA ASN A 22 -2.68 11.08 0.99
C ASN A 22 -1.93 10.49 2.19
N GLN A 23 -2.20 11.03 3.39
CA GLN A 23 -1.55 10.55 4.61
C GLN A 23 -1.84 9.07 4.92
N THR A 24 -3.02 8.57 4.54
CA THR A 24 -3.38 7.15 4.70
C THR A 24 -2.52 6.26 3.81
N GLU A 25 -2.34 6.62 2.54
CA GLU A 25 -1.46 5.92 1.58
C GLU A 25 -0.02 5.87 2.10
N LEU A 26 0.48 7.00 2.59
CA LEU A 26 1.82 7.09 3.17
C LEU A 26 2.00 6.18 4.39
N ARG A 27 0.97 6.03 5.22
CA ARG A 27 1.00 5.15 6.40
C ARG A 27 0.85 3.67 6.05
N LEU A 28 0.23 3.36 4.92
CA LEU A 28 0.01 1.99 4.46
C LEU A 28 1.29 1.39 3.85
N LEU A 29 2.11 2.19 3.17
CA LEU A 29 3.40 1.77 2.61
C LEU A 29 4.30 0.97 3.56
N PRO A 30 4.62 1.44 4.79
CA PRO A 30 5.48 0.69 5.70
C PRO A 30 4.89 -0.65 6.15
N TYR A 31 3.57 -0.75 6.30
CA TYR A 31 2.90 -2.01 6.61
C TYR A 31 3.02 -2.99 5.44
N LEU A 32 2.76 -2.53 4.21
CA LEU A 32 2.87 -3.36 3.01
C LEU A 32 4.31 -3.80 2.74
N LEU A 33 5.28 -2.89 2.91
CA LEU A 33 6.70 -3.21 2.81
C LEU A 33 7.10 -4.26 3.87
N HIS A 34 6.61 -4.13 5.10
CA HIS A 34 6.84 -5.15 6.11
C HIS A 34 6.26 -6.51 5.70
N CYS A 35 5.01 -6.58 5.22
CA CYS A 35 4.43 -7.82 4.71
C CYS A 35 5.24 -8.41 3.55
N LEU A 36 5.61 -7.58 2.57
CA LEU A 36 6.37 -8.00 1.40
C LEU A 36 7.75 -8.56 1.77
N LEU A 37 8.52 -7.83 2.58
CA LEU A 37 9.88 -8.22 2.98
C LEU A 37 9.88 -9.48 3.85
N ASN A 38 8.83 -9.71 4.63
CA ASN A 38 8.69 -10.89 5.49
C ASN A 38 7.88 -12.01 4.84
N LYS A 39 7.49 -11.88 3.56
CA LYS A 39 6.65 -12.85 2.83
C LYS A 39 5.34 -13.19 3.57
N LEU A 40 4.79 -12.21 4.28
CA LEU A 40 3.52 -12.34 4.98
C LEU A 40 2.37 -11.95 4.06
N ALA A 41 1.25 -12.66 4.19
CA ALA A 41 -0.01 -12.23 3.59
C ALA A 41 -0.48 -10.91 4.23
N ILE A 42 -1.20 -10.10 3.46
CA ILE A 42 -1.90 -8.94 3.99
C ILE A 42 -3.04 -9.44 4.85
N ASP A 43 -3.07 -9.01 6.12
CA ASP A 43 -4.13 -9.36 7.05
C ASP A 43 -5.29 -8.39 6.86
N TYR A 44 -6.28 -8.81 6.06
CA TYR A 44 -7.45 -7.98 5.75
C TYR A 44 -8.29 -7.62 6.99
N ALA A 45 -8.18 -8.34 8.10
CA ALA A 45 -8.85 -7.98 9.35
C ALA A 45 -8.22 -6.75 10.02
N LYS A 46 -6.96 -6.43 9.69
CA LYS A 46 -6.25 -5.23 10.14
C LYS A 46 -6.36 -4.06 9.17
N VAL A 47 -6.93 -4.26 7.98
CA VAL A 47 -7.07 -3.25 6.92
C VAL A 47 -8.49 -2.69 6.96
N ASN A 48 -8.62 -1.38 7.17
CA ASN A 48 -9.93 -0.73 7.13
C ASN A 48 -10.41 -0.49 5.69
N ARG A 49 -11.67 -0.10 5.51
CA ARG A 49 -12.27 0.10 4.18
C ARG A 49 -11.54 1.14 3.32
N ALA A 50 -11.01 2.21 3.92
CA ALA A 50 -10.25 3.23 3.19
C ALA A 50 -8.86 2.72 2.75
N GLU A 51 -8.21 1.90 3.57
CA GLU A 51 -6.95 1.23 3.20
C GLU A 51 -7.18 0.18 2.12
N LEU A 52 -8.30 -0.53 2.15
CA LEU A 52 -8.68 -1.50 1.13
C LEU A 52 -8.93 -0.82 -0.23
N ASP A 53 -9.58 0.35 -0.23
CA ASP A 53 -9.78 1.15 -1.44
C ASP A 53 -8.44 1.56 -2.07
N ILE A 54 -7.49 2.01 -1.25
CA ILE A 54 -6.12 2.32 -1.66
C ILE A 54 -5.43 1.10 -2.26
N LEU A 55 -5.54 -0.07 -1.62
CA LEU A 55 -4.95 -1.31 -2.15
C LEU A 55 -5.52 -1.65 -3.53
N ASN A 56 -6.84 -1.60 -3.68
CA ASN A 56 -7.49 -1.87 -4.95
C ASN A 56 -7.04 -0.88 -6.03
N LYS A 57 -6.93 0.41 -5.68
CA LYS A 57 -6.40 1.43 -6.58
C LYS A 57 -4.98 1.08 -7.03
N TRP A 58 -4.09 0.67 -6.12
CA TRP A 58 -2.71 0.32 -6.47
C TRP A 58 -2.60 -0.98 -7.28
N ILE A 59 -3.55 -1.91 -7.13
CA ILE A 59 -3.65 -3.10 -7.97
C ILE A 59 -4.09 -2.71 -9.39
N ASP A 60 -5.10 -1.84 -9.51
CA ASP A 60 -5.59 -1.33 -10.80
C ASP A 60 -4.53 -0.55 -11.58
N MET A 61 -3.72 0.24 -10.86
CA MET A 61 -2.57 0.97 -11.42
C MET A 61 -1.34 0.09 -11.64
N GLU A 62 -1.43 -1.23 -11.40
CA GLU A 62 -0.33 -2.21 -11.55
C GLU A 62 0.93 -1.89 -10.71
N PHE A 63 0.78 -1.11 -9.64
CA PHE A 63 1.89 -0.81 -8.72
C PHE A 63 2.21 -1.98 -7.80
N ILE A 64 1.20 -2.80 -7.49
CA ILE A 64 1.35 -4.00 -6.68
C ILE A 64 0.58 -5.17 -7.30
N HIS A 65 1.12 -6.38 -7.15
CA HIS A 65 0.44 -7.61 -7.52
C HIS A 65 0.23 -8.46 -6.27
N LEU A 66 -1.03 -8.76 -5.97
CA LEU A 66 -1.37 -9.67 -4.89
C LEU A 66 -1.39 -11.10 -5.43
N HIS A 67 -0.46 -11.91 -4.97
CA HIS A 67 -0.52 -13.35 -5.19
C HIS A 67 -1.41 -13.97 -4.13
N HIS A 68 -2.50 -14.60 -4.56
CA HIS A 68 -3.27 -15.47 -3.67
C HIS A 68 -2.40 -16.70 -3.39
N THR A 69 -1.83 -16.78 -2.20
CA THR A 69 -1.28 -18.04 -1.72
C THR A 69 -2.46 -18.95 -1.44
N GLY A 70 -2.92 -19.66 -2.48
CA GLY A 70 -3.81 -20.80 -2.30
C GLY A 70 -3.14 -21.72 -1.28
N GLY A 71 -3.86 -22.05 -0.21
CA GLY A 71 -3.40 -23.06 0.74
C GLY A 71 -3.14 -24.33 -0.05
N HIS A 72 -1.87 -24.66 -0.22
CA HIS A 72 -1.46 -25.99 -0.63
C HIS A 72 -1.72 -26.88 0.58
N GLY A 73 -2.97 -27.29 0.71
CA GLY A 73 -3.32 -28.47 1.48
C GLY A 73 -2.78 -29.66 0.71
N GLU A 74 -1.61 -30.13 1.12
CA GLU A 74 -1.14 -31.49 0.95
C GLU A 74 -0.67 -32.02 2.31
#